data_AF-A0A524PZR1-F1
#
_entry.id   AF-A0A524PZR1-F1
#
_cell.length_a   1.000
_cell.length_b   1.000
_cell.length_c   1.000
_cell.angle_alpha   90.00
_cell.angle_beta   90.00
_cell.angle_gamma   90.00
#
_symmetry.space_group_name_H-M   'P 1'
#
loop_
_entity.id
_entity.type
_entity.pdbx_description
1 polymer ?
#
loop_
_entity_poly.entity_id
_entity_poly.type
_entity_poly.pdbx_seq_one_letter_code
_entity_poly.pdbx_strand_id
1 'polypeptide(L)' 'MKAATKGYRTRARVIAEATAIINRRGFAATSISDLIEATGVKKGNLYFHFSSKEELGLELIRQARDEYFLYL' A
#
# COMPACT_ATOMS: atom_id res chain seq x y z
N MET A 1 -16.02 -5.42 18.88
CA MET A 1 -15.01 -5.60 17.81
C MET A 1 -13.62 -5.47 18.43
N LYS A 2 -12.68 -6.39 18.16
CA LYS A 2 -11.28 -6.26 18.62
C LYS A 2 -10.62 -5.09 17.87
N ALA A 3 -9.88 -4.25 18.60
CA ALA A 3 -9.09 -3.19 17.98
C ALA A 3 -8.13 -3.78 16.94
N ALA A 4 -7.99 -3.11 15.80
CA ALA A 4 -7.08 -3.53 14.74
C ALA A 4 -5.66 -3.75 15.29
N THR A 5 -4.93 -4.74 14.78
CA THR A 5 -3.56 -4.99 15.21
C THR A 5 -2.62 -3.87 14.73
N LYS A 6 -1.46 -3.72 15.37
CA LYS A 6 -0.41 -2.78 14.90
C LYS A 6 -0.01 -3.07 13.44
N GLY A 7 0.09 -4.35 13.09
CA GLY A 7 0.40 -4.80 11.73
C GLY A 7 -0.68 -4.36 10.73
N TYR A 8 -1.96 -4.53 11.08
CA TYR A 8 -3.07 -4.06 10.24
C TYR A 8 -3.01 -2.55 9.99
N ARG A 9 -2.80 -1.74 11.03
CA ARG A 9 -2.67 -0.28 10.88
C ARG A 9 -1.47 0.12 10.02
N THR A 10 -0.35 -0.58 10.15
CA THR A 10 0.85 -0.33 9.35
C THR A 10 0.59 -0.66 7.88
N ARG A 11 -0.02 -1.82 7.61
CA ARG A 11 -0.39 -2.25 6.26
C ARG A 11 -1.36 -1.25 5.60
N ALA A 12 -2.42 -0.84 6.31
CA ALA A 12 -3.39 0.12 5.79
C ALA A 12 -2.73 1.47 5.45
N ARG A 13 -1.83 1.96 6.31
CA ARG A 13 -1.08 3.19 6.05
C ARG A 13 -0.15 3.06 4.85
N VAL A 14 0.52 1.92 4.68
CA VAL A 14 1.36 1.67 3.49
C VAL A 14 0.53 1.72 2.22
N ILE A 15 -0.66 1.10 2.20
CA ILE A 15 -1.52 1.11 1.02
C ILE A 15 -1.97 2.54 0.69
N ALA A 16 -2.44 3.31 1.68
CA ALA A 16 -2.90 4.68 1.46
C ALA A 16 -1.81 5.57 0.83
N GLU A 17 -0.59 5.57 1.40
CA GLU A 17 0.52 6.38 0.88
C GLU A 17 1.03 5.87 -0.47
N ALA A 18 1.10 4.55 -0.66
CA ALA A 18 1.47 3.94 -1.92
C ALA A 18 0.49 4.32 -3.04
N THR A 19 -0.82 4.28 -2.78
CA THR A 19 -1.85 4.72 -3.72
C THR A 19 -1.64 6.19 -4.10
N ALA A 20 -1.39 7.06 -3.12
CA ALA A 20 -1.21 8.48 -3.36
C ALA A 20 0.01 8.78 -4.26
N ILE A 21 1.17 8.16 -4.00
CA ILE A 21 2.37 8.39 -4.81
C ILE A 21 2.26 7.76 -6.20
N ILE A 22 1.69 6.54 -6.30
CA ILE A 22 1.49 5.85 -7.57
C ILE A 22 0.49 6.59 -8.46
N ASN A 23 -0.59 7.15 -7.90
CA ASN A 23 -1.54 7.97 -8.68
C ASN A 23 -0.92 9.25 -9.23
N ARG A 24 0.11 9.81 -8.55
CA ARG A 24 0.79 11.02 -8.99
C ARG A 24 1.90 10.76 -10.01
N ARG A 25 2.69 9.69 -9.82
CA ARG A 25 3.92 9.43 -10.61
C ARG A 25 3.78 8.27 -11.58
N GLY A 26 2.78 7.42 -11.40
CA GLY A 26 2.64 6.15 -12.09
C GLY A 26 3.38 5.01 -11.38
N PHE A 27 2.90 3.78 -11.58
CA PHE A 27 3.46 2.60 -10.94
C PHE A 27 4.91 2.36 -11.38
N ALA A 28 5.20 2.40 -12.68
CA ALA A 28 6.54 2.12 -13.21
C ALA A 28 7.61 3.09 -12.66
N ALA A 29 7.27 4.37 -12.53
CA ALA A 29 8.18 5.41 -12.06
C ALA A 29 8.38 5.46 -10.52
N THR A 30 7.62 4.68 -9.75
CA THR A 30 7.71 4.67 -8.28
C THR A 30 8.63 3.54 -7.82
N SER A 31 9.76 3.82 -7.16
CA SER A 31 10.65 2.78 -6.64
C SER A 31 10.24 2.27 -5.25
N ILE A 32 10.85 1.17 -4.79
CA ILE A 32 10.71 0.73 -3.38
C ILE A 32 11.24 1.80 -2.40
N SER A 33 12.27 2.54 -2.79
CA SER A 33 12.81 3.63 -1.96
C SER A 33 11.82 4.78 -1.82
N ASP A 34 11.15 5.17 -2.92
CA ASP A 34 10.08 6.18 -2.89
C ASP A 34 8.93 5.75 -1.96
N LEU A 35 8.57 4.46 -2.01
CA LEU A 35 7.53 3.90 -1.13
C LEU A 35 7.96 3.94 0.35
N ILE A 36 9.21 3.59 0.65
CA ILE A 36 9.76 3.69 2.01
C ILE A 36 9.74 5.12 2.53
N GLU A 37 10.12 6.08 1.69
CA GLU A 37 10.12 7.50 2.03
C GLU A 37 8.69 8.01 2.27
N ALA A 38 7.77 7.76 1.33
CA ALA A 38 6.38 8.21 1.42
C ALA A 38 5.66 7.60 2.62
N THR A 39 5.93 6.32 2.91
CA THR A 39 5.26 5.59 3.99
C THR A 39 5.99 5.73 5.33
N GLY A 40 7.25 6.14 5.38
CA GLY A 40 8.05 6.14 6.61
C GLY A 40 8.21 4.76 7.28
N VAL A 41 7.86 3.64 6.61
CA VAL A 41 8.17 2.30 7.13
C VAL A 41 9.60 1.91 6.78
N LYS A 42 10.23 1.10 7.63
CA LYS A 42 11.53 0.48 7.29
C LYS A 42 11.34 -0.55 6.18
N LYS A 43 12.38 -0.73 5.33
CA LYS A 43 12.40 -1.73 4.25
C LYS A 43 11.92 -3.11 4.68
N GLY A 44 12.44 -3.65 5.80
CA GLY A 44 12.03 -4.97 6.30
C GLY A 44 10.56 -5.04 6.71
N ASN A 45 9.96 -3.94 7.17
CA ASN A 45 8.53 -3.88 7.51
C ASN A 45 7.67 -3.82 6.23
N LEU A 46 8.12 -3.11 5.20
CA LEU A 46 7.46 -3.13 3.88
C LEU A 46 7.43 -4.57 3.32
N TYR A 47 8.58 -5.26 3.31
CA TYR A 47 8.68 -6.64 2.83
C TYR A 47 7.97 -7.67 3.72
N PHE A 48 7.77 -7.38 4.99
CA PHE A 48 6.94 -8.20 5.87
C PHE A 48 5.46 -8.18 5.44
N HIS A 49 4.99 -7.07 4.86
CA HIS A 49 3.61 -6.92 4.41
C HIS A 49 3.40 -7.23 2.93
N PHE A 50 4.40 -7.00 2.09
CA PHE A 50 4.34 -7.16 0.64
C PHE A 50 5.68 -7.70 0.13
N SER A 51 5.69 -8.93 -0.39
CA SER A 51 6.85 -9.62 -0.92
C SER A 51 7.50 -8.91 -2.12
N SER A 52 6.74 -8.10 -2.87
CA SER A 52 7.24 -7.30 -3.97
C SER A 52 6.46 -6.00 -4.20
N LYS A 53 6.99 -5.12 -5.05
CA LYS A 53 6.29 -3.92 -5.51
C LYS A 53 5.04 -4.29 -6.31
N GLU A 54 5.11 -5.37 -7.07
CA GLU A 54 4.03 -5.93 -7.88
C GLU A 54 2.91 -6.46 -6.99
N GLU A 55 3.23 -7.17 -5.90
CA GLU A 55 2.22 -7.61 -4.94
C GLU A 55 1.50 -6.43 -4.28
N LEU A 56 2.24 -5.40 -3.88
CA LEU A 56 1.64 -4.15 -3.40
C LEU A 56 0.72 -3.54 -4.46
N GLY A 57 1.16 -3.44 -5.72
CA GLY A 57 0.34 -2.93 -6.82
C GLY A 57 -0.96 -3.72 -7.03
N LEU A 58 -0.91 -5.05 -6.97
CA LEU A 58 -2.09 -5.91 -7.06
C LEU A 58 -3.06 -5.69 -5.90
N GLU A 59 -2.55 -5.47 -4.69
CA GLU A 59 -3.39 -5.15 -3.54
C GLU A 59 -4.08 -3.79 -3.67
N LEU A 60 -3.37 -2.79 -4.19
CA LEU A 60 -3.94 -1.47 -4.49
C LEU A 60 -5.11 -1.58 -5.47
N ILE A 61 -4.95 -2.35 -6.55
CA ILE A 61 -6.01 -2.62 -7.52
C ILE A 61 -7.19 -3.34 -6.87
N ARG A 62 -6.92 -4.34 -6.02
CA ARG A 62 -7.96 -5.08 -5.28
C ARG A 62 -8.78 -4.14 -4.40
N GLN A 63 -8.12 -3.26 -3.65
CA GLN A 63 -8.81 -2.31 -2.78
C GLN A 63 -9.62 -1.29 -3.58
N ALA A 64 -9.07 -0.74 -4.67
CA ALA A 64 -9.80 0.19 -5.53
C ALA A 64 -11.03 -0.48 -6.17
N ARG A 65 -10.90 -1.74 -6.60
CA ARG A 65 -12.02 -2.55 -7.09
C ARG A 65 -13.09 -2.72 -6.01
N ASP A 66 -12.70 -3.11 -4.80
CA ASP A 66 -13.64 -3.35 -3.71
C ASP A 66 -14.35 -2.06 -3.30
N GLU A 67 -13.63 -0.93 -3.27
CA GLU A 67 -14.21 0.41 -3.05
C GLU A 67 -15.21 0.79 -4.14
N TYR A 68 -14.88 0.57 -5.42
CA TYR A 68 -15.79 0.82 -6.53
C TYR A 68 -17.10 0.03 -6.39
N PHE A 69 -17.04 -1.23 -5.97
CA PHE A 69 -18.22 -2.07 -5.75
C PHE A 69 -19.10 -1.61 -4.58
N LEU A 70 -18.62 -0.74 -3.67
CA LEU A 70 -19.47 -0.16 -2.60
C LEU A 70 -20.44 0.91 -3.12
N TYR A 71 -20.18 1.45 -4.32
CA TYR A 71 -21.00 2.48 -4.95
C TYR A 71 -21.94 1.92 -6.04
N LEU A 72 -21.99 0.60 -6.20
CA LEU A 72 -22.96 -0.12 -7.03
C LEU A 72 -24.07 -0.69 -6.14
#